data_AF-A0A4Y8CF91-F1
#
_entry.id   AF-A0A4Y8CF91-F1
#
_cell.length_a   1.000
_cell.length_b   1.000
_cell.length_c   1.000
_cell.angle_alpha   90.00
_cell.angle_beta   90.00
_cell.angle_gamma   90.00
#
_symmetry.space_group_name_H-M   'P 1'
#
loop_
_entity.id
_entity.type
_entity.pdbx_description
1 polymer ?
#
loop_
_entity_poly.entity_id
_entity_poly.type
_entity_poly.pdbx_seq_one_letter_code
_entity_poly.pdbx_strand_id
1 'polypeptide(L)'
;MDILKLAIKDFLSLKFLKFALIPLIFSLVLMLFLGVLGFSALLDYFNSLFSVGEDSFWAWFYTLHFVQILITIISFLFSGFIVVFASVFLALFITSFLTPFIAKEINQKYYHYNNTNEVSTLKTIFEIFKIFIKFIGILLL
;
A
#
# COMPACT_ATOMS: atom_id res chain seq x y z
N MET A 1 -17.78 -21.94 -16.49
CA MET A 1 -17.25 -22.15 -15.13
C MET A 1 -15.84 -22.74 -15.13
N ASP A 2 -15.34 -23.25 -16.25
CA ASP A 2 -14.06 -23.98 -16.30
C ASP A 2 -12.83 -23.09 -16.16
N ILE A 3 -12.87 -21.86 -16.68
CA ILE A 3 -11.74 -20.92 -16.60
C ILE A 3 -11.50 -20.46 -15.16
N LEU A 4 -12.56 -20.17 -14.40
CA LEU A 4 -12.43 -19.77 -12.99
C LEU A 4 -11.85 -20.92 -12.16
N LYS A 5 -12.33 -22.16 -12.38
CA LYS A 5 -11.81 -23.35 -11.71
C LYS A 5 -10.33 -23.59 -12.04
N LEU A 6 -9.95 -23.39 -13.31
CA LEU A 6 -8.57 -23.48 -13.76
C LEU A 6 -7.69 -22.41 -13.10
N ALA A 7 -8.17 -21.15 -13.07
CA ALA A 7 -7.46 -20.04 -12.46
C ALA A 7 -7.26 -20.24 -10.95
N ILE A 8 -8.27 -20.75 -10.22
CA ILE A 8 -8.14 -21.10 -8.80
C ILE A 8 -7.12 -22.22 -8.60
N LYS A 9 -7.17 -23.28 -9.43
CA LYS A 9 -6.19 -24.37 -9.38
C LYS A 9 -4.77 -23.85 -9.62
N ASP A 10 -4.59 -22.91 -10.54
CA ASP A 10 -3.30 -22.30 -10.82
C ASP A 10 -2.83 -21.40 -9.71
N PHE A 11 -3.71 -20.55 -9.18
CA PHE A 11 -3.41 -19.67 -8.05
C PHE A 11 -2.87 -20.45 -6.85
N LEU A 12 -3.49 -21.60 -6.54
CA LEU A 12 -3.07 -22.48 -5.44
C LEU A 12 -1.79 -23.29 -5.73
N SER A 13 -1.26 -23.24 -6.95
CA SER A 13 0.03 -23.87 -7.23
C SER A 13 1.17 -23.11 -6.55
N LEU A 14 2.19 -23.83 -6.09
CA LEU A 14 3.35 -23.24 -5.40
C LEU A 14 4.06 -22.15 -6.22
N LYS A 15 3.97 -22.19 -7.55
CA LYS A 15 4.58 -21.18 -8.42
C LYS A 15 3.82 -19.85 -8.35
N PHE A 16 2.50 -19.87 -8.51
CA PHE A 16 1.68 -18.65 -8.49
C PHE A 16 1.41 -18.12 -7.08
N LEU A 17 1.38 -19.01 -6.09
CA LEU A 17 1.22 -18.61 -4.69
C LEU A 17 2.38 -17.72 -4.22
N LYS A 18 3.62 -17.97 -4.68
CA LYS A 18 4.77 -17.09 -4.41
C LYS A 18 4.51 -15.67 -4.91
N PHE A 19 3.94 -15.50 -6.10
CA PHE A 19 3.61 -14.18 -6.62
C PHE A 19 2.53 -13.48 -5.78
N ALA A 20 1.54 -14.22 -5.25
CA ALA A 20 0.53 -13.65 -4.37
C ALA A 20 1.06 -13.29 -2.97
N LEU A 21 2.03 -14.07 -2.46
CA LEU A 21 2.61 -13.86 -1.14
C LEU A 21 3.48 -12.61 -1.06
N ILE A 22 4.14 -12.21 -2.14
CA ILE A 22 4.99 -10.99 -2.17
C ILE A 22 4.18 -9.74 -1.76
N PRO A 23 3.13 -9.31 -2.49
CA PRO A 23 2.35 -8.13 -2.12
C PRO A 23 1.69 -8.28 -0.73
N LEU A 24 1.30 -9.49 -0.33
CA LEU A 24 0.72 -9.76 0.99
C LEU A 24 1.72 -9.51 2.11
N ILE A 25 2.93 -10.08 2.03
CA ILE A 25 3.95 -9.95 3.07
C ILE A 25 4.38 -8.49 3.19
N PHE A 26 4.65 -7.82 2.07
CA PHE A 26 5.07 -6.42 2.09
C PHE A 26 3.98 -5.49 2.66
N SER A 27 2.72 -5.68 2.25
CA SER A 27 1.61 -4.89 2.81
C SER A 27 1.36 -5.18 4.29
N LEU A 28 1.50 -6.43 4.74
CA LEU A 28 1.34 -6.81 6.15
C LEU A 28 2.46 -6.22 7.01
N VAL A 29 3.71 -6.27 6.54
CA VAL A 29 4.85 -5.64 7.22
C VAL A 29 4.62 -4.13 7.34
N LEU A 30 4.19 -3.47 6.26
CA LEU A 30 3.87 -2.04 6.29
C LEU A 30 2.71 -1.76 7.26
N MET A 31 1.67 -2.59 7.25
CA MET A 31 0.52 -2.45 8.14
C MET A 31 0.92 -2.54 9.61
N LEU A 32 1.77 -3.50 9.97
CA LEU A 32 2.27 -3.63 11.35
C LEU A 32 3.14 -2.43 11.74
N PHE A 33 4.03 -2.01 10.84
CA PHE A 33 4.90 -0.85 11.06
C PHE A 33 4.11 0.44 11.26
N LEU A 34 3.17 0.72 10.35
CA LEU A 34 2.31 1.89 10.43
C LEU A 34 1.26 1.77 11.55
N GLY A 35 0.82 0.57 11.92
CA GLY A 35 -0.12 0.37 13.02
C GLY A 35 0.47 0.78 14.37
N VAL A 36 1.74 0.44 14.61
CA VAL A 36 2.45 0.84 15.83
C VAL A 36 2.72 2.35 15.87
N LEU A 37 3.10 2.94 14.74
CA LEU A 37 3.50 4.35 14.69
C LEU A 37 2.32 5.31 14.49
N GLY A 38 1.36 4.92 13.67
CA GLY A 38 0.31 5.78 13.15
C GLY A 38 -0.66 6.22 14.22
N PHE A 39 -1.00 5.36 15.19
CA PHE A 39 -1.90 5.74 16.27
C PHE A 39 -1.23 6.75 17.20
N SER A 40 -0.01 6.44 17.66
CA SER A 40 0.76 7.31 18.55
C SER A 40 1.02 8.67 17.90
N ALA A 41 1.45 8.70 16.65
CA ALA A 41 1.73 9.94 15.93
C ALA A 41 0.49 10.83 15.80
N LEU A 42 -0.67 10.25 15.51
CA LEU A 42 -1.90 11.01 15.32
C LEU A 42 -2.49 11.49 16.65
N LEU A 43 -2.41 10.66 17.69
CA LEU A 43 -2.82 11.00 19.04
C LEU A 43 -1.95 12.13 19.61
N ASP A 44 -0.62 12.05 19.45
CA ASP A 44 0.31 13.10 19.87
C ASP A 44 0.08 14.39 19.09
N TYR A 45 -0.18 14.30 17.78
CA TYR A 45 -0.55 15.45 16.96
C TYR A 45 -1.79 16.16 17.50
N PHE A 46 -2.89 15.43 17.73
CA PHE A 46 -4.10 16.03 18.28
C PHE A 46 -3.90 16.59 19.68
N ASN A 47 -3.20 15.87 20.56
CA ASN A 47 -2.91 16.36 21.91
C ASN A 47 -2.13 17.67 21.87
N SER A 48 -1.10 17.77 21.01
CA SER A 48 -0.31 18.99 20.84
C SER A 48 -1.12 20.17 20.28
N LEU A 49 -2.11 19.89 19.42
CA LEU A 49 -2.99 20.89 18.82
C LEU A 49 -3.90 21.54 19.86
N PHE A 50 -4.37 20.76 20.84
CA PHE A 50 -5.30 21.23 21.87
C PHE A 50 -4.61 21.70 23.16
N SER A 51 -3.32 21.41 23.35
CA SER A 51 -2.54 21.85 24.52
C SER A 51 -1.86 23.23 24.35
N VAL A 52 -2.19 23.99 23.29
CA VAL A 52 -1.56 25.29 23.02
C VAL A 52 -2.19 26.40 23.86
N GLY A 53 -1.61 26.63 25.04
CA GLY A 53 -1.84 27.79 25.91
C GLY A 53 -2.69 27.50 27.15
N GLU A 54 -2.14 27.76 28.34
CA GLU A 54 -2.76 27.47 29.64
C GLU A 54 -4.09 28.22 29.87
N ASP A 55 -4.32 29.35 29.18
CA ASP A 55 -5.53 30.18 29.28
C ASP A 55 -6.41 30.15 28.01
N SER A 56 -6.20 29.19 27.12
CA SER A 56 -6.94 29.08 25.85
C SER A 56 -8.28 28.36 26.05
N PHE A 57 -9.33 28.82 25.35
CA PHE A 57 -10.62 28.10 25.25
C PHE A 57 -10.41 26.62 24.88
N TRP A 58 -9.41 26.34 24.04
CA TRP A 58 -9.07 24.99 23.61
C TRP A 58 -8.54 24.10 24.74
N ALA A 59 -7.79 24.65 25.70
CA ALA A 59 -7.29 23.92 26.85
C ALA A 59 -8.42 23.55 27.84
N TRP A 60 -9.34 24.49 28.08
CA TRP A 60 -10.56 24.21 28.84
C TRP A 60 -11.41 23.14 28.16
N PHE A 61 -11.61 23.24 26.84
CA PHE A 61 -12.38 22.27 26.06
C PHE A 61 -11.73 20.87 26.09
N TYR A 62 -10.41 20.79 26.01
CA TYR A 62 -9.65 19.53 26.07
C TYR A 62 -9.62 18.88 27.47
N THR A 63 -9.81 19.66 28.53
CA THR A 63 -9.90 19.15 29.91
C THR A 63 -11.16 18.31 30.13
N LEU A 64 -12.18 18.49 29.29
CA LEU A 64 -13.40 17.68 29.36
C LEU A 64 -13.10 16.23 28.95
N HIS A 65 -13.33 15.27 29.86
CA HIS A 65 -13.09 13.85 29.61
C HIS A 65 -13.76 13.30 28.35
N PHE A 66 -14.97 13.77 28.02
CA PHE A 66 -15.65 13.39 26.79
C PHE A 66 -14.87 13.77 25.52
N VAL A 67 -14.19 14.92 25.52
CA VAL A 67 -13.39 15.39 24.39
C VAL A 67 -12.15 14.52 24.20
N GLN A 68 -11.49 14.11 25.28
CA GLN A 68 -10.34 13.19 25.22
C GLN A 68 -10.71 11.81 24.66
N ILE A 69 -11.89 11.30 25.06
CA ILE A 69 -12.44 10.04 24.50
C ILE A 69 -12.71 10.22 23.01
N LEU A 70 -13.32 11.33 22.60
CA LEU A 70 -13.61 11.62 21.21
C LEU A 70 -12.32 11.70 20.37
N ILE A 71 -11.30 12.40 20.85
CA ILE A 71 -9.99 12.52 20.18
C ILE A 71 -9.35 11.14 20.03
N THR A 72 -9.41 10.30 21.06
CA THR A 72 -8.86 8.95 21.00
C THR A 72 -9.59 8.09 19.97
N ILE A 73 -10.92 8.14 19.92
CA ILE A 73 -11.74 7.41 18.93
C ILE A 73 -11.43 7.89 17.51
N ILE A 74 -11.42 9.21 17.29
CA ILE A 74 -11.08 9.80 15.99
C ILE A 74 -9.67 9.38 15.58
N SER A 75 -8.72 9.41 16.52
CA SER A 75 -7.33 9.05 16.24
C SER A 75 -7.17 7.60 15.84
N PHE A 76 -7.87 6.70 16.54
CA PHE A 76 -7.93 5.29 16.21
C PHE A 76 -8.53 5.06 14.81
N LEU A 77 -9.66 5.70 14.50
CA LEU A 77 -10.34 5.56 13.21
C LEU A 77 -9.49 6.07 12.04
N PHE A 78 -8.94 7.28 12.16
CA PHE A 78 -8.10 7.86 11.11
C PHE A 78 -6.80 7.09 10.93
N SER A 79 -6.15 6.71 12.03
CA SER A 79 -4.95 5.88 11.98
C SER A 79 -5.26 4.55 11.28
N GLY A 80 -6.30 3.83 11.71
CA GLY A 80 -6.71 2.57 11.10
C GLY A 80 -7.00 2.72 9.60
N PHE A 81 -7.71 3.78 9.21
CA PHE A 81 -7.98 4.06 7.80
C PHE A 81 -6.70 4.29 7.00
N ILE A 82 -5.80 5.17 7.46
CA ILE A 82 -4.53 5.48 6.77
C ILE A 82 -3.66 4.23 6.67
N VAL A 83 -3.54 3.46 7.76
CA VAL A 83 -2.75 2.23 7.83
C VAL A 83 -3.25 1.21 6.81
N VAL A 84 -4.55 0.94 6.80
CA VAL A 84 -5.16 -0.01 5.85
C VAL A 84 -5.01 0.50 4.42
N PHE A 85 -5.33 1.76 4.17
CA PHE A 85 -5.27 2.35 2.84
C PHE A 85 -3.85 2.31 2.25
N ALA A 86 -2.85 2.74 3.01
CA ALA A 86 -1.45 2.69 2.60
C ALA A 86 -0.97 1.25 2.33
N SER A 87 -1.40 0.30 3.15
CA SER A 87 -1.04 -1.11 3.00
C SER A 87 -1.68 -1.74 1.75
N VAL A 88 -2.96 -1.48 1.51
CA VAL A 88 -3.67 -1.94 0.30
C VAL A 88 -3.08 -1.29 -0.95
N PHE A 89 -2.80 0.02 -0.89
CA PHE A 89 -2.15 0.72 -1.99
C PHE A 89 -0.79 0.10 -2.34
N LEU A 90 0.04 -0.23 -1.35
CA LEU A 90 1.32 -0.91 -1.57
C LEU A 90 1.12 -2.30 -2.21
N ALA A 91 0.14 -3.08 -1.74
CA ALA A 91 -0.16 -4.39 -2.32
C ALA A 91 -0.56 -4.26 -3.80
N LEU A 92 -1.41 -3.30 -4.14
CA LEU A 92 -1.82 -3.03 -5.52
C LEU A 92 -0.65 -2.56 -6.37
N PHE A 93 0.18 -1.67 -5.83
CA PHE A 93 1.38 -1.18 -6.50
C PHE A 93 2.33 -2.33 -6.86
N ILE A 94 2.67 -3.19 -5.91
CA ILE A 94 3.52 -4.37 -6.16
C ILE A 94 2.86 -5.33 -7.17
N THR A 95 1.55 -5.58 -7.03
CA THR A 95 0.79 -6.47 -7.92
C THR A 95 0.80 -5.96 -9.36
N SER A 96 0.78 -4.65 -9.58
CA SER A 96 0.83 -4.05 -10.92
C SER A 96 2.12 -4.42 -11.67
N PHE A 97 3.27 -4.43 -10.98
CA PHE A 97 4.54 -4.87 -11.57
C PHE A 97 4.61 -6.38 -11.75
N LEU A 98 3.92 -7.15 -10.90
CA LEU A 98 3.96 -8.61 -10.93
C LEU A 98 3.03 -9.21 -12.01
N THR A 99 1.95 -8.51 -12.33
CA THR A 99 0.95 -8.90 -13.34
C THR A 99 1.56 -9.33 -14.69
N PRO A 100 2.49 -8.59 -15.33
CA PRO A 100 3.12 -9.03 -16.58
C PRO A 100 3.91 -10.34 -16.43
N PHE A 101 4.55 -10.58 -15.28
CA PHE A 101 5.26 -11.84 -15.02
C PHE A 101 4.30 -13.01 -14.86
N ILE A 102 3.20 -12.81 -14.13
CA ILE A 102 2.14 -13.81 -13.96
C ILE A 102 1.52 -14.16 -15.32
N ALA A 103 1.21 -13.15 -16.14
CA ALA A 103 0.64 -13.34 -17.47
C ALA A 103 1.58 -14.11 -18.40
N LYS A 104 2.88 -13.81 -18.37
CA LYS A 104 3.90 -14.55 -19.13
C LYS A 104 3.93 -16.02 -18.76
N GLU A 105 3.88 -16.32 -17.46
CA GLU A 105 3.90 -17.68 -16.94
C GLU A 105 2.64 -18.48 -17.31
N ILE A 106 1.46 -17.86 -17.26
CA ILE A 106 0.21 -18.47 -17.71
C ILE A 106 0.26 -18.74 -19.23
N ASN A 107 0.73 -17.76 -20.01
CA ASN A 107 0.82 -17.88 -21.47
C ASN A 107 1.77 -19.01 -21.89
N GLN A 108 2.92 -19.11 -21.23
CA GLN A 108 3.87 -20.19 -21.50
C GLN A 108 3.29 -21.56 -21.12
N LYS A 109 2.55 -21.65 -20.00
CA LYS A 109 1.97 -22.90 -19.51
C LYS A 109 0.86 -23.46 -20.40
N TYR A 110 -0.03 -22.60 -20.91
CA TYR A 110 -1.23 -23.05 -21.63
C TYR A 110 -1.18 -22.88 -23.14
N TYR A 111 -0.44 -21.87 -23.63
CA TYR A 111 -0.41 -21.53 -25.05
C TYR A 111 0.95 -21.81 -25.69
N HIS A 112 1.93 -22.31 -24.92
CA HIS A 112 3.31 -22.56 -25.36
C HIS A 112 3.94 -21.36 -26.09
N TYR A 113 3.45 -20.16 -25.79
CA TYR A 113 3.88 -18.95 -26.43
C TYR A 113 5.24 -18.54 -25.86
N ASN A 114 6.30 -18.84 -26.61
CA ASN A 114 7.68 -18.53 -26.25
C ASN A 114 8.13 -17.33 -27.09
N ASN A 115 8.01 -16.14 -26.51
CA ASN A 115 8.22 -14.90 -27.23
C ASN A 115 9.72 -14.57 -27.26
N THR A 116 10.38 -14.96 -28.36
CA THR A 116 11.84 -14.86 -28.55
C THR A 116 12.36 -13.43 -28.72
N ASN A 117 11.47 -12.45 -28.95
CA ASN A 117 11.80 -11.03 -29.15
C ASN A 117 11.31 -10.12 -28.00
N GLU A 118 11.08 -10.65 -26.79
CA GLU A 118 10.65 -9.82 -25.67
C GLU A 118 11.74 -8.88 -25.17
N VAL A 119 11.44 -7.58 -25.23
CA VAL A 119 12.19 -6.58 -24.48
C VAL A 119 12.02 -6.88 -23.00
N SER A 120 13.13 -6.99 -22.27
CA SER A 120 13.14 -7.28 -20.84
C SER A 120 12.19 -6.34 -20.08
N THR A 121 11.27 -6.89 -19.30
CA THR A 121 10.30 -6.13 -18.49
C THR A 121 11.00 -5.13 -17.57
N LEU A 122 12.18 -5.49 -17.04
CA LEU A 122 13.04 -4.60 -16.26
C LEU A 122 13.56 -3.41 -17.08
N LYS A 123 13.93 -3.65 -18.34
CA LYS A 123 14.39 -2.60 -19.25
C LYS A 123 13.24 -1.63 -19.56
N THR A 124 12.04 -2.13 -19.80
CA THR A 124 10.84 -1.30 -20.01
C THR A 124 10.52 -0.47 -18.76
N ILE A 125 10.54 -1.07 -17.57
CA ILE A 125 10.33 -0.35 -16.29
C ILE A 125 11.38 0.75 -16.12
N PHE A 126 12.64 0.46 -16.43
CA PHE A 126 13.73 1.42 -16.29
C PHE A 126 13.59 2.62 -17.24
N GLU A 127 13.17 2.39 -18.50
CA GLU A 127 12.90 3.48 -19.44
C GLU A 127 11.71 4.34 -18.99
N ILE A 128 10.64 3.72 -18.47
CA ILE A 128 9.51 4.45 -17.88
C ILE A 128 9.98 5.31 -16.69
N PHE A 129 10.79 4.74 -15.81
CA PHE A 129 11.35 5.45 -14.66
C PHE A 129 12.22 6.65 -15.08
N LYS A 130 13.04 6.47 -16.11
CA LYS A 130 13.85 7.53 -16.71
C LYS A 130 13.01 8.67 -17.28
N ILE A 131 11.87 8.36 -17.92
CA ILE A 131 10.91 9.37 -18.39
C ILE A 131 10.30 10.13 -17.20
N PHE A 132 9.92 9.43 -16.14
CA PHE A 132 9.39 10.04 -14.92
C PHE A 132 10.36 11.03 -14.27
N ILE A 133 11.65 10.67 -14.16
CA ILE A 133 12.70 11.56 -13.64
C ILE A 133 12.83 12.82 -14.48
N LYS A 134 12.81 12.69 -15.82
CA LYS A 134 12.86 13.86 -16.71
C LYS A 134 11.66 14.78 -16.51
N PHE A 135 10.47 14.20 -16.33
CA PHE A 135 9.26 14.97 -16.05
C PHE A 135 9.34 15.74 -14.73
N ILE A 136 9.83 15.09 -13.67
CA ILE A 136 10.07 15.73 -12.36
C ILE A 136 11.11 16.84 -12.47
N GLY A 137 12.20 16.61 -13.21
CA GLY A 137 13.22 17.63 -13.45
C GLY A 137 12.69 18.86 -14.19
N ILE A 138 11.75 18.68 -15.12
CA ILE A 138 11.07 19.79 -15.81
C ILE A 138 10.08 20.50 -14.88
N LEU A 139 9.34 19.76 -14.05
CA LEU A 139 8.36 20.35 -13.13
C LEU A 139 9.00 21.18 -12.00
N LEU A 140 10.25 20.87 -11.65
CA LEU A 140 11.03 21.59 -10.64
C LEU A 140 11.84 22.77 -11.19
N LEU A 141 11.82 22.99 -12.51
CA LEU A 141 12.42 24.14 -13.22
C LEU A 141 11.38 25.24 -13.41
#